data_AF-A0A1E1WB67-F1
#
_entry.id   AF-A0A1E1WB67-F1
#
_cell.length_a   1.000
_cell.length_b   1.000
_cell.length_c   1.000
_cell.angle_alpha   90.00
_cell.angle_beta   90.00
_cell.angle_gamma   90.00
#
_symmetry.space_group_name_H-M   'P 1'
#
loop_
_entity.id
_entity.type
_entity.pdbx_description
1 polymer ?
#
loop_
_entity_poly.entity_id
_entity_poly.type
_entity_poly.pdbx_seq_one_letter_code
_entity_poly.pdbx_strand_id
1 'polypeptide(L)'
;MVLNAAVQMLREADELKQKILKFKSGTSMLQERSLWATQQQLQKVYQKVLVLDLDYALDKKVEQDLWNIGFKQQIEALQAISKDRKNPLRGEGQAMLSWVLQAAAGFYLCLLHQICTTFKLDLPFRRRASLLGWVEGWG
;
A
#
# COMPACT_ATOMS: atom_id res chain seq x y z
N MET A 1 -22.79 11.06 -2.21
CA MET A 1 -21.63 11.94 -1.97
C MET A 1 -20.32 11.15 -1.84
N VAL A 2 -20.30 10.03 -1.11
CA VAL A 2 -19.10 9.16 -0.93
C VAL A 2 -18.56 8.58 -2.25
N LEU A 3 -19.43 8.06 -3.11
CA LEU A 3 -19.07 7.48 -4.42
C LEU A 3 -18.35 8.47 -5.35
N ASN A 4 -18.78 9.74 -5.41
CA ASN A 4 -18.12 10.76 -6.23
C ASN A 4 -16.71 11.08 -5.73
N ALA A 5 -16.47 11.00 -4.42
CA ALA A 5 -15.14 11.19 -3.84
C ALA A 5 -14.23 9.98 -4.12
N ALA A 6 -14.76 8.75 -4.06
CA ALA A 6 -14.03 7.54 -4.42
C ALA A 6 -13.61 7.54 -5.91
N VAL A 7 -14.53 7.93 -6.79
CA VAL A 7 -14.30 8.05 -8.24
C VAL A 7 -13.21 9.08 -8.55
N GLN A 8 -13.26 10.25 -7.91
CA GLN A 8 -12.25 11.29 -8.12
C GLN A 8 -10.87 10.85 -7.61
N MET A 9 -10.82 10.22 -6.44
CA MET A 9 -9.57 9.67 -5.89
C MET A 9 -8.99 8.53 -6.76
N LEU A 10 -9.84 7.70 -7.36
CA LEU A 10 -9.39 6.67 -8.32
C LEU A 10 -8.80 7.30 -9.58
N ARG A 11 -9.39 8.37 -10.08
CA ARG A 11 -8.86 9.07 -11.26
C ARG A 11 -7.47 9.65 -10.99
N GLU A 12 -7.27 10.24 -9.82
CA GLU A 12 -5.95 10.69 -9.36
C GLU A 12 -4.97 9.51 -9.22
N ALA A 13 -5.43 8.38 -8.69
CA ALA A 13 -4.63 7.17 -8.57
C ALA A 13 -4.22 6.62 -9.95
N ASP A 14 -5.10 6.65 -10.95
CA ASP A 14 -4.79 6.23 -12.31
C ASP A 14 -3.75 7.14 -12.96
N GLU A 15 -3.81 8.45 -12.75
CA GLU A 15 -2.78 9.38 -13.24
C GLU A 15 -1.42 9.11 -12.61
N LEU A 16 -1.38 8.83 -11.30
CA LEU A 16 -0.18 8.46 -10.57
C LEU A 16 0.37 7.09 -11.04
N LYS A 17 -0.50 6.11 -11.25
CA LYS A 17 -0.16 4.80 -11.83
C LYS A 17 0.46 4.94 -13.21
N GLN A 18 -0.12 5.76 -14.09
CA GLN A 18 0.45 6.03 -15.41
C GLN A 18 1.81 6.72 -15.33
N LYS A 19 2.02 7.62 -14.37
CA LYS A 19 3.34 8.21 -14.12
C LYS A 19 4.36 7.15 -13.72
N ILE A 20 4.01 6.21 -12.82
CA ILE A 20 4.89 5.12 -12.38
C ILE A 20 5.21 4.16 -13.53
N LEU A 21 4.21 3.79 -14.33
CA LEU A 21 4.37 2.88 -15.49
C LEU A 21 5.21 3.48 -16.63
N LYS A 22 5.31 4.82 -16.72
CA LYS A 22 6.19 5.49 -17.70
C LYS A 22 7.67 5.30 -17.38
N PHE A 23 8.01 5.00 -16.13
CA PHE A 23 9.38 4.68 -15.77
C PHE A 23 9.71 3.25 -16.20
N LYS A 24 10.93 3.05 -16.70
CA LYS A 24 11.35 1.73 -17.23
C LYS A 24 11.19 0.66 -16.16
N SER A 25 10.66 -0.49 -16.57
CA SER A 25 10.60 -1.69 -15.72
C SER A 25 12.03 -2.06 -15.29
N GLY A 26 12.32 -1.91 -13.99
CA GLY A 26 13.67 -2.09 -13.43
C GLY A 26 14.30 -0.84 -12.80
N THR A 27 13.71 0.36 -12.98
CA THR A 27 14.15 1.55 -12.26
C THR A 27 13.80 1.40 -10.78
N SER A 28 14.80 1.17 -9.95
CA SER A 28 14.63 1.10 -8.50
C SER A 28 14.56 2.50 -7.90
N MET A 29 13.88 2.64 -6.77
CA MET A 29 13.99 3.78 -5.83
C MET A 29 15.42 4.29 -5.58
N LEU A 30 16.45 3.43 -5.71
CA LEU A 30 17.85 3.83 -5.59
C LEU A 30 18.32 4.73 -6.74
N GLN A 31 17.67 4.64 -7.90
CA GLN A 31 17.98 5.39 -9.10
C GLN A 31 17.12 6.65 -9.22
N GLU A 32 15.84 6.58 -8.81
CA GLU A 32 14.93 7.73 -8.87
C GLU A 32 14.05 7.88 -7.61
N ARG A 33 14.36 8.90 -6.80
CA ARG A 33 13.55 9.27 -5.62
C ARG A 33 12.16 9.79 -5.96
N SER A 34 11.98 10.39 -7.13
CA SER A 34 10.68 10.91 -7.60
C SER A 34 9.66 9.79 -7.82
N LEU A 35 10.11 8.63 -8.30
CA LEU A 35 9.28 7.43 -8.46
C LEU A 35 8.77 6.94 -7.10
N TRP A 36 9.64 6.88 -6.10
CA TRP A 36 9.25 6.51 -4.75
C TRP A 36 8.22 7.46 -4.14
N ALA A 37 8.43 8.77 -4.26
CA ALA A 37 7.47 9.75 -3.74
C ALA A 37 6.08 9.58 -4.39
N THR A 38 6.06 9.34 -5.71
CA THR A 38 4.83 9.09 -6.47
C THR A 38 4.15 7.79 -6.04
N GLN A 39 4.92 6.73 -5.81
CA GLN A 39 4.44 5.43 -5.35
C GLN A 39 3.86 5.50 -3.93
N GLN A 40 4.51 6.23 -3.03
CA GLN A 40 4.03 6.44 -1.68
C GLN A 40 2.73 7.27 -1.65
N GLN A 41 2.61 8.23 -2.56
CA GLN A 41 1.36 8.98 -2.74
C GLN A 41 0.24 8.07 -3.27
N LEU A 42 0.52 7.22 -4.25
CA LEU A 42 -0.44 6.25 -4.78
C LEU A 42 -0.95 5.30 -3.69
N GLN A 43 -0.05 4.75 -2.86
CA GLN A 43 -0.42 3.89 -1.73
C GLN A 43 -1.40 4.58 -0.77
N LYS A 44 -1.16 5.86 -0.44
CA LYS A 44 -2.05 6.64 0.44
C LYS A 44 -3.43 6.87 -0.19
N VAL A 45 -3.50 7.13 -1.49
CA VAL A 45 -4.77 7.32 -2.20
C VAL A 45 -5.56 6.01 -2.20
N TYR A 46 -4.93 4.89 -2.56
CA TYR A 46 -5.60 3.59 -2.54
C TYR A 46 -6.03 3.16 -1.13
N GLN A 47 -5.23 3.43 -0.10
CA GLN A 47 -5.64 3.22 1.30
C GLN A 47 -6.91 4.02 1.63
N LYS A 48 -6.99 5.29 1.24
CA LYS A 48 -8.18 6.11 1.47
C LYS A 48 -9.40 5.56 0.73
N VAL A 49 -9.23 5.13 -0.52
CA VAL A 49 -10.33 4.55 -1.32
C VAL A 49 -10.84 3.26 -0.67
N LEU A 50 -9.96 2.36 -0.23
CA LEU A 50 -10.32 1.11 0.46
C LEU A 50 -11.05 1.33 1.78
N VAL A 51 -10.69 2.37 2.53
CA VAL A 51 -11.34 2.71 3.81
C VAL A 51 -12.66 3.45 3.60
N LEU A 52 -12.79 4.23 2.51
CA LEU A 52 -13.98 5.01 2.20
C LEU A 52 -15.12 4.13 1.65
N ASP A 53 -14.81 3.26 0.68
CA ASP A 53 -15.79 2.42 0.00
C ASP A 53 -15.13 1.11 -0.43
N LEU A 54 -15.21 0.10 0.45
CA LEU A 54 -14.54 -1.18 0.25
C LEU A 54 -15.13 -1.97 -0.93
N ASP A 55 -16.45 -1.98 -1.09
CA ASP A 55 -17.12 -2.70 -2.18
C ASP A 55 -16.72 -2.12 -3.54
N TYR A 56 -16.74 -0.79 -3.66
CA TYR A 56 -16.31 -0.13 -4.89
C TYR A 56 -14.81 -0.33 -5.18
N ALA A 57 -13.97 -0.28 -4.14
CA ALA A 57 -12.53 -0.50 -4.28
C ALA A 57 -12.21 -1.94 -4.72
N LEU A 58 -12.93 -2.93 -4.20
CA LEU A 58 -12.77 -4.34 -4.57
C LEU A 58 -13.26 -4.60 -5.99
N ASP A 59 -14.40 -4.02 -6.41
CA ASP A 59 -14.90 -4.11 -7.80
C ASP A 59 -13.87 -3.56 -8.80
N LYS A 60 -13.21 -2.45 -8.44
CA LYS A 60 -12.14 -1.83 -9.23
C LYS A 60 -10.77 -2.47 -9.07
N LYS A 61 -10.64 -3.57 -8.30
CA LYS A 61 -9.38 -4.29 -8.07
C LYS A 61 -8.26 -3.39 -7.53
N VAL A 62 -8.62 -2.41 -6.71
CA VAL A 62 -7.67 -1.46 -6.10
C VAL A 62 -6.62 -2.17 -5.26
N GLU A 63 -7.00 -3.24 -4.56
CA GLU A 63 -6.08 -4.07 -3.78
C GLU A 63 -4.99 -4.71 -4.67
N GLN A 64 -5.36 -5.23 -5.84
CA GLN A 64 -4.41 -5.85 -6.76
C GLN A 64 -3.43 -4.82 -7.31
N ASP A 65 -3.92 -3.64 -7.69
CA ASP A 65 -3.09 -2.54 -8.17
C ASP A 65 -2.15 -2.01 -7.08
N LEU A 66 -2.66 -1.86 -5.85
CA LEU A 66 -1.88 -1.47 -4.68
C LEU A 66 -0.73 -2.45 -4.42
N TRP A 67 -0.97 -3.76 -4.54
CA TRP A 67 0.11 -4.75 -4.41
C TRP A 67 1.08 -4.70 -5.58
N ASN A 68 0.57 -4.78 -6.81
CA ASN A 68 1.41 -4.93 -8.00
C ASN A 68 2.29 -3.70 -8.27
N ILE A 69 1.68 -2.52 -8.27
CA ILE A 69 2.36 -1.25 -8.59
C ILE A 69 2.94 -0.61 -7.33
N GLY A 70 2.21 -0.71 -6.21
CA GLY A 70 2.61 -0.10 -4.96
C GLY A 70 3.73 -0.82 -4.23
N PHE A 71 3.93 -2.14 -4.41
CA PHE A 71 4.98 -2.87 -3.68
C PHE A 71 5.76 -3.85 -4.56
N LYS A 72 5.08 -4.75 -5.27
CA LYS A 72 5.69 -5.87 -6.00
C LYS A 72 6.72 -5.41 -7.02
N GLN A 73 6.41 -4.43 -7.87
CA GLN A 73 7.35 -3.92 -8.88
C GLN A 73 8.66 -3.41 -8.26
N GLN A 74 8.57 -2.69 -7.13
CA GLN A 74 9.75 -2.18 -6.43
C GLN A 74 10.52 -3.30 -5.71
N ILE A 75 9.82 -4.29 -5.16
CA ILE A 75 10.43 -5.49 -4.56
C ILE A 75 11.18 -6.28 -5.63
N GLU A 76 10.58 -6.53 -6.79
CA GLU A 76 11.21 -7.25 -7.90
C GLU A 76 12.45 -6.50 -8.43
N ALA A 77 12.36 -5.18 -8.58
CA ALA A 77 13.51 -4.35 -8.97
C ALA A 77 14.67 -4.43 -7.96
N LEU A 78 14.37 -4.34 -6.65
CA LEU A 78 15.37 -4.47 -5.59
C LEU A 78 15.91 -5.90 -5.46
N GLN A 79 15.09 -6.92 -5.71
CA GLN A 79 15.51 -8.32 -5.76
C GLN A 79 16.47 -8.57 -6.92
N ALA A 80 16.24 -7.96 -8.08
CA ALA A 80 17.15 -8.05 -9.22
C ALA A 80 18.53 -7.44 -8.87
N ILE A 81 18.55 -6.27 -8.23
CA ILE A 81 19.77 -5.58 -7.80
C ILE A 81 20.53 -6.37 -6.72
N SER A 82 19.83 -6.95 -5.75
CA SER A 82 20.45 -7.68 -4.63
C SER A 82 20.97 -9.08 -5.02
N LYS A 83 20.34 -9.73 -6.01
CA LYS A 83 20.78 -11.03 -6.54
C LYS A 83 21.96 -10.92 -7.49
N ASP A 84 22.12 -9.78 -8.18
CA ASP A 84 23.24 -9.57 -9.09
C ASP A 84 24.55 -9.36 -8.31
N ARG A 85 25.42 -10.38 -8.33
CA ARG A 85 26.73 -10.36 -7.66
C ARG A 85 27.71 -9.36 -8.27
N LYS A 86 27.49 -8.92 -9.51
CA LYS A 86 28.34 -7.95 -10.21
C LYS A 86 27.91 -6.50 -9.96
N ASN A 87 26.77 -6.29 -9.31
CA ASN A 87 26.23 -4.95 -9.08
C ASN A 87 26.91 -4.29 -7.87
N PRO A 88 27.56 -3.13 -8.03
CA PRO A 88 28.19 -2.41 -6.92
C PRO A 88 27.18 -1.97 -5.84
N LEU A 89 25.89 -1.83 -6.19
CA LEU A 89 24.82 -1.43 -5.28
C LEU A 89 24.16 -2.62 -4.56
N ARG A 90 24.71 -3.83 -4.67
CA ARG A 90 24.11 -5.05 -4.08
C ARG A 90 23.84 -4.93 -2.58
N GLY A 91 24.80 -4.38 -1.82
CA GLY A 91 24.67 -4.22 -0.37
C GLY A 91 23.55 -3.25 0.00
N GLU A 92 23.49 -2.10 -0.67
CA GLU A 92 22.45 -1.10 -0.49
C GLU A 92 21.08 -1.61 -0.97
N GLY A 93 21.03 -2.32 -2.10
CA GLY A 93 19.83 -2.98 -2.62
C GLY A 93 19.25 -4.00 -1.66
N GLN A 94 20.09 -4.79 -0.98
CA GLN A 94 19.64 -5.76 0.02
C GLN A 94 19.12 -5.07 1.30
N ALA A 95 19.81 -4.05 1.79
CA ALA A 95 19.35 -3.26 2.94
C ALA A 95 17.99 -2.58 2.63
N MET A 96 17.88 -2.00 1.44
CA MET A 96 16.66 -1.32 1.01
C MET A 96 15.51 -2.30 0.76
N LEU A 97 15.79 -3.49 0.23
CA LEU A 97 14.80 -4.56 0.10
C LEU A 97 14.20 -4.94 1.46
N SER A 98 15.06 -5.17 2.46
CA SER A 98 14.60 -5.47 3.83
C SER A 98 13.73 -4.36 4.40
N TRP A 99 14.12 -3.11 4.20
CA TRP A 99 13.35 -1.95 4.65
C TRP A 99 11.98 -1.87 3.96
N VAL A 100 11.92 -2.05 2.63
CA VAL A 100 10.67 -2.04 1.86
C VAL A 100 9.73 -3.17 2.32
N LEU A 101 10.26 -4.36 2.60
CA LEU A 101 9.45 -5.48 3.10
C LEU A 101 8.87 -5.19 4.50
N GLN A 102 9.66 -4.60 5.39
CA GLN A 102 9.18 -4.18 6.72
C GLN A 102 8.12 -3.07 6.61
N ALA A 103 8.36 -2.08 5.75
CA ALA A 103 7.41 -1.00 5.49
C ALA A 103 6.10 -1.52 4.89
N ALA A 104 6.16 -2.46 3.95
CA ALA A 104 4.99 -3.12 3.37
C ALA A 104 4.20 -3.88 4.42
N ALA A 105 4.86 -4.68 5.26
CA ALA A 105 4.21 -5.40 6.35
C ALA A 105 3.49 -4.43 7.30
N GLY A 106 4.14 -3.35 7.72
CA GLY A 106 3.53 -2.32 8.56
C GLY A 106 2.33 -1.64 7.89
N PHE A 107 2.45 -1.30 6.60
CA PHE A 107 1.37 -0.70 5.83
C PHE A 107 0.13 -1.59 5.78
N TYR A 108 0.27 -2.88 5.42
CA TYR A 108 -0.85 -3.81 5.34
C TYR A 108 -1.48 -4.10 6.71
N LEU A 109 -0.68 -4.16 7.78
CA LEU A 109 -1.20 -4.29 9.15
C LEU A 109 -2.04 -3.07 9.56
N CYS A 110 -1.58 -1.86 9.24
CA CYS A 110 -2.31 -0.62 9.49
C CYS A 110 -3.59 -0.54 8.64
N LEU A 111 -3.51 -0.92 7.36
CA LEU A 111 -4.66 -0.96 6.46
C LEU A 111 -5.72 -1.96 6.97
N LEU A 112 -5.29 -3.16 7.36
CA LEU A 112 -6.18 -4.16 7.95
C LEU A 112 -6.82 -3.62 9.24
N HIS A 113 -6.04 -2.95 10.10
CA HIS A 113 -6.58 -2.33 11.31
C HIS A 113 -7.70 -1.33 10.96
N GLN A 114 -7.45 -0.43 10.01
CA GLN A 114 -8.42 0.59 9.60
C GLN A 114 -9.68 0.00 8.96
N ILE A 115 -9.54 -1.02 8.12
CA ILE A 115 -10.71 -1.70 7.53
C ILE A 115 -11.52 -2.36 8.65
N CYS A 116 -10.87 -3.04 9.60
CA CYS A 116 -11.58 -3.68 10.71
C CYS A 116 -12.32 -2.66 11.61
N THR A 117 -11.72 -1.50 11.88
CA THR A 117 -12.35 -0.47 12.72
C THR A 117 -13.46 0.27 11.98
N THR A 118 -13.24 0.65 10.72
CA THR A 118 -14.23 1.40 9.92
C THR A 118 -15.46 0.54 9.58
N PHE A 119 -15.26 -0.72 9.18
CA PHE A 119 -16.36 -1.62 8.80
C PHE A 119 -16.87 -2.50 9.96
N LYS A 120 -16.34 -2.31 11.17
CA LYS A 120 -16.69 -3.07 12.39
C LYS A 120 -16.63 -4.60 12.20
N LEU A 121 -15.59 -5.07 11.50
CA LEU A 121 -15.37 -6.50 11.27
C LEU A 121 -14.76 -7.13 12.53
N ASP A 122 -15.46 -8.11 13.12
CA ASP A 122 -14.92 -8.93 14.20
C ASP A 122 -14.09 -10.09 13.60
N LEU A 123 -12.76 -10.01 13.72
CA LEU A 123 -11.88 -11.14 13.42
C LEU A 123 -11.72 -12.01 14.68
N PRO A 124 -11.58 -13.35 14.55
CA PRO A 124 -11.52 -14.26 15.69
C PRO A 124 -10.39 -13.97 16.69
N PHE A 125 -9.30 -13.34 16.25
CA PHE A 125 -8.16 -12.91 17.09
C PHE A 125 -8.16 -11.40 17.41
N ARG A 126 -9.23 -10.69 17.04
CA ARG A 126 -9.40 -9.23 17.19
C ARG A 126 -10.87 -8.92 17.51
N ARG A 127 -11.38 -9.54 18.58
CA ARG A 127 -12.72 -9.26 19.10
C ARG A 127 -12.80 -7.80 19.51
N ARG A 128 -13.90 -7.12 19.18
CA ARG A 128 -14.18 -5.77 19.71
C ARG A 128 -13.97 -5.70 21.22
N ALA A 129 -13.41 -4.60 21.70
CA ALA A 129 -13.33 -4.30 23.13
C ALA A 129 -14.72 -4.27 23.80
N SER A 130 -15.78 -3.94 23.03
CA SER A 130 -17.17 -4.02 23.48
C SER A 130 -17.63 -5.44 23.86
N LEU A 131 -16.98 -6.48 23.34
CA LEU A 131 -17.25 -7.89 23.71
C LEU A 131 -16.35 -8.38 24.85
N LEU A 132 -15.35 -7.58 25.25
CA LEU A 132 -14.46 -7.84 26.38
C LEU A 132 -14.96 -7.16 27.68
N GLY A 133 -16.21 -6.70 27.72
CA GLY A 133 -16.83 -6.14 28.92
C GLY A 133 -16.53 -4.66 29.18
N TRP A 134 -15.95 -3.93 28.21
CA TRP A 134 -15.83 -2.49 28.32
C TRP A 134 -17.19 -1.85 27.98
N VAL A 135 -17.97 -1.61 29.02
CA VAL A 135 -19.13 -0.73 29.00
C VAL A 135 -18.63 0.65 28.57
N GLU A 136 -19.06 1.14 27.41
CA GLU A 136 -18.99 2.56 27.10
C GLU A 136 -19.91 3.30 28.09
N GLY A 137 -19.30 3.73 29.18
CA GLY A 137 -19.86 4.64 30.16
C GLY A 137 -18.71 5.41 30.78
N TRP A 138 -18.89 6.73 30.83
CA TRP A 138 -18.10 7.74 31.52
C TRP A 138 -16.89 8.30 30.76
N GLY A 139 -17.08 9.52 30.23
CA GLY A 139 -16.07 10.37 29.60
C GLY A 139 -16.69 11.42 28.71
#